data_AF-A0AAF1K449-F1
#
_entry.id   AF-A0AAF1K449-F1
#
_cell.length_a   1.000
_cell.length_b   1.000
_cell.length_c   1.000
_cell.angle_alpha   90.00
_cell.angle_beta   90.00
_cell.angle_gamma   90.00
#
_symmetry.space_group_name_H-M   'P 1'
#
loop_
_entity.id
_entity.type
_entity.pdbx_description
1 polymer ?
#
loop_
_entity_poly.entity_id
_entity_poly.type
_entity_poly.pdbx_seq_one_letter_code
_entity_poly.pdbx_strand_id
1 'polypeptide(L)'
;MEPVSGHEQAPGSSLPAAGSLSGISEVKDWQAIFAAFSHVVLVANSDTVDIAGLQKQYPPSTLFVFFNKVYKVLDAPFHGNALLISRGSAKGANIVYRREVGEVVKFFPQERFLGIMNIRLNAEEKLNTAAEFENTPTGHLDLSGFCNDFYPEDKVPTSGFAIALWLSDLKLPGTIVLAGFSARRSQQWKVVSVHDWSFEQVFLRLFARMGKISVHGGVSRNAYAALAKRFPDIPSSEISMAIADVLSERLGNANAEIDKLISLTNVIRDIDNFFRRLRPRLLKRR
;
A
#
# COMPACT_ATOMS: atom_id res chain seq x y z
N MET A 1 -19.93 -56.17 11.13
CA MET A 1 -20.02 -54.73 11.42
C MET A 1 -18.59 -54.21 11.46
N GLU A 2 -18.09 -53.77 10.31
CA GLU A 2 -16.80 -53.08 10.23
C GLU A 2 -17.03 -51.57 10.46
N PRO A 3 -16.18 -50.88 11.22
CA PRO A 3 -16.24 -49.44 11.33
C PRO A 3 -15.45 -48.81 10.19
N VAL A 4 -16.13 -47.96 9.42
CA VAL A 4 -15.54 -47.08 8.40
C VAL A 4 -14.78 -45.96 9.11
N SER A 5 -13.45 -45.94 8.99
CA SER A 5 -12.62 -44.79 9.33
C SER A 5 -12.19 -44.06 8.06
N GLY A 6 -13.04 -43.12 7.61
CA GLY A 6 -12.70 -42.14 6.60
C GLY A 6 -12.26 -40.84 7.26
N HIS A 7 -10.98 -40.70 7.58
CA HIS A 7 -10.39 -39.37 7.77
C HIS A 7 -10.20 -38.75 6.37
N GLU A 8 -11.15 -37.93 5.97
CA GLU A 8 -11.03 -37.08 4.80
C GLU A 8 -9.99 -36.00 5.10
N GLN A 9 -8.75 -36.22 4.65
CA GLN A 9 -7.73 -35.18 4.62
C GLN A 9 -8.19 -34.10 3.62
N ALA A 10 -8.38 -32.87 4.10
CA ALA A 10 -8.52 -31.71 3.23
C ALA A 10 -7.31 -31.63 2.28
N PRO A 11 -7.50 -31.29 1.00
CA PRO A 11 -6.42 -31.25 0.03
C PRO A 11 -5.38 -30.20 0.47
N GLY A 12 -4.21 -30.68 0.89
CA GLY A 12 -3.06 -29.83 1.14
C GLY A 12 -2.56 -29.25 -0.18
N SER A 13 -2.97 -28.03 -0.50
CA SER A 13 -2.35 -27.29 -1.60
C SER A 13 -0.91 -26.98 -1.22
N SER A 14 0.05 -27.62 -1.89
CA SER A 14 1.46 -27.24 -1.80
C SER A 14 1.61 -25.76 -2.13
N LEU A 15 2.42 -25.02 -1.37
CA LEU A 15 2.70 -23.62 -1.67
C LEU A 15 3.28 -23.47 -3.08
N PRO A 16 2.94 -22.40 -3.82
CA PRO A 16 3.52 -22.12 -5.12
C PRO A 16 5.05 -22.09 -5.04
N ALA A 17 5.70 -22.69 -6.03
CA ALA A 17 7.15 -22.69 -6.14
C ALA A 17 7.66 -21.26 -6.44
N ALA A 18 8.93 -21.02 -6.17
CA ALA A 18 9.56 -19.79 -6.61
C ALA A 18 9.49 -19.63 -8.14
N GLY A 19 9.34 -18.38 -8.59
CA GLY A 19 9.14 -18.06 -10.00
C GLY A 19 7.78 -18.45 -10.59
N SER A 20 6.83 -18.89 -9.78
CA SER A 20 5.51 -19.33 -10.24
C SER A 20 4.68 -18.25 -10.95
N LEU A 21 5.07 -16.97 -10.88
CA LEU A 21 4.35 -15.89 -11.56
C LEU A 21 4.64 -15.79 -13.06
N SER A 22 5.63 -16.52 -13.56
CA SER A 22 6.03 -16.45 -14.96
C SER A 22 4.86 -16.71 -15.92
N GLY A 23 4.47 -15.67 -16.67
CA GLY A 23 3.44 -15.77 -17.71
C GLY A 23 2.00 -15.79 -17.20
N ILE A 24 1.75 -15.54 -15.91
CA ILE A 24 0.37 -15.43 -15.40
C ILE A 24 -0.29 -14.17 -15.96
N SER A 25 -1.49 -14.30 -16.52
CA SER A 25 -2.31 -13.17 -16.98
C SER A 25 -3.78 -13.26 -16.59
N GLU A 26 -4.29 -14.46 -16.33
CA GLU A 26 -5.71 -14.68 -16.03
C GLU A 26 -6.02 -14.53 -14.54
N VAL A 27 -7.18 -13.95 -14.22
CA VAL A 27 -7.62 -13.74 -12.83
C VAL A 27 -7.73 -15.06 -12.05
N LYS A 28 -8.17 -16.15 -12.70
CA LYS A 28 -8.26 -17.48 -12.08
C LYS A 28 -6.90 -18.03 -11.62
N ASP A 29 -5.85 -17.76 -12.38
CA ASP A 29 -4.50 -18.25 -12.11
C ASP A 29 -3.90 -17.45 -10.96
N TRP A 30 -4.12 -16.14 -10.96
CA TRP A 30 -3.83 -15.29 -9.81
C TRP A 30 -4.56 -15.76 -8.54
N GLN A 31 -5.86 -16.03 -8.65
CA GLN A 31 -6.65 -16.53 -7.52
C GLN A 31 -6.08 -17.83 -6.97
N ALA A 32 -5.68 -18.78 -7.83
CA ALA A 32 -5.04 -20.02 -7.41
C ALA A 32 -3.72 -19.79 -6.65
N ILE A 33 -2.87 -18.87 -7.13
CA ILE A 33 -1.62 -18.49 -6.44
C ILE A 33 -1.92 -17.96 -5.04
N PHE A 34 -2.81 -16.98 -4.92
CA PHE A 34 -3.09 -16.34 -3.63
C PHE A 34 -3.85 -17.28 -2.67
N ALA A 35 -4.71 -18.16 -3.18
CA ALA A 35 -5.51 -19.08 -2.38
C ALA A 35 -4.67 -20.16 -1.66
N ALA A 36 -3.46 -20.43 -2.13
CA ALA A 36 -2.55 -21.39 -1.49
C ALA A 36 -1.93 -20.88 -0.18
N PHE A 37 -2.03 -19.57 0.11
CA PHE A 37 -1.44 -18.97 1.31
C PHE A 37 -2.48 -18.76 2.41
N SER A 38 -2.09 -18.99 3.66
CA SER A 38 -2.97 -18.76 4.81
C SER A 38 -3.22 -17.27 5.05
N HIS A 39 -2.24 -16.44 4.73
CA HIS A 39 -2.31 -14.99 4.82
C HIS A 39 -1.62 -14.35 3.63
N VAL A 40 -2.18 -13.25 3.14
CA VAL A 40 -1.55 -12.36 2.16
C VAL A 40 -1.32 -11.01 2.84
N VAL A 41 -0.08 -10.72 3.20
CA VAL A 41 0.30 -9.50 3.92
C VAL A 41 0.80 -8.46 2.91
N LEU A 42 -0.01 -7.42 2.66
CA LEU A 42 0.41 -6.25 1.90
C LEU A 42 1.28 -5.35 2.79
N VAL A 43 2.53 -5.15 2.39
CA VAL A 43 3.51 -4.34 3.11
C VAL A 43 3.61 -2.98 2.44
N ALA A 44 3.07 -1.94 3.08
CA ALA A 44 3.21 -0.58 2.58
C ALA A 44 4.67 -0.11 2.65
N ASN A 45 5.06 0.80 1.74
CA ASN A 45 6.36 1.46 1.78
C ASN A 45 6.42 2.54 2.89
N SER A 46 6.37 2.12 4.16
CA SER A 46 6.47 2.97 5.34
C SER A 46 7.62 2.53 6.23
N ASP A 47 8.39 3.51 6.68
CA ASP A 47 9.46 3.42 7.68
C ASP A 47 9.00 2.93 9.06
N THR A 48 7.69 2.88 9.30
CA THR A 48 7.13 2.42 10.58
C THR A 48 6.88 0.90 10.62
N VAL A 49 7.13 0.18 9.53
CA VAL A 49 6.86 -1.26 9.46
C VAL A 49 8.06 -2.06 9.97
N ASP A 50 7.86 -2.81 11.05
CA ASP A 50 8.82 -3.81 11.54
C ASP A 50 8.66 -5.14 10.78
N ILE A 51 9.46 -5.31 9.72
CA ILE A 51 9.43 -6.53 8.89
C ILE A 51 9.82 -7.77 9.68
N ALA A 52 10.81 -7.67 10.57
CA ALA A 52 11.25 -8.81 11.38
C ALA A 52 10.15 -9.23 12.36
N GLY A 53 9.44 -8.27 12.95
CA GLY A 53 8.26 -8.51 13.77
C GLY A 53 7.13 -9.19 12.98
N LEU A 54 6.84 -8.71 11.76
CA LEU A 54 5.86 -9.34 10.89
C LEU A 54 6.19 -10.80 10.58
N GLN A 55 7.44 -11.11 10.22
CA GLN A 55 7.86 -12.49 9.93
C GLN A 55 7.73 -13.43 11.13
N LYS A 56 7.95 -12.93 12.35
CA LYS A 56 7.78 -13.71 13.58
C LYS A 56 6.31 -13.95 13.93
N GLN A 57 5.44 -13.00 13.61
CA GLN A 57 4.03 -13.06 13.98
C GLN A 57 3.20 -13.97 13.06
N TYR A 58 3.52 -14.00 11.77
CA TYR A 58 2.75 -14.75 10.78
C TYR A 58 3.35 -16.14 10.49
N PRO A 59 2.52 -17.15 10.16
CA PRO A 59 3.00 -18.50 9.91
C PRO A 59 3.87 -18.59 8.64
N PRO A 60 4.69 -19.65 8.48
CA PRO A 60 5.52 -19.85 7.29
C PRO A 60 4.76 -19.97 5.97
N SER A 61 3.44 -20.21 6.01
CA SER A 61 2.54 -20.26 4.84
C SER A 61 1.96 -18.89 4.46
N THR A 62 2.54 -17.79 4.96
CA THR A 62 2.17 -16.43 4.60
C THR A 62 2.92 -15.96 3.36
N LEU A 63 2.21 -15.25 2.48
CA LEU A 63 2.79 -14.48 1.39
C LEU A 63 2.95 -13.01 1.81
N PHE A 64 4.15 -12.48 1.68
CA PHE A 64 4.44 -11.07 1.88
C PHE A 64 4.52 -10.36 0.53
N VAL A 65 3.71 -9.32 0.37
CA VAL A 65 3.58 -8.56 -0.87
C VAL A 65 4.21 -7.19 -0.67
N PHE A 66 5.26 -6.92 -1.44
CA PHE A 66 6.00 -5.66 -1.42
C PHE A 66 5.70 -4.83 -2.67
N PHE A 67 6.02 -3.54 -2.64
CA PHE A 67 5.87 -2.64 -3.79
C PHE A 67 7.24 -2.06 -4.18
N ASN A 68 7.37 -1.55 -5.41
CA ASN A 68 8.58 -1.01 -6.06
C ASN A 68 9.71 -0.38 -5.20
N LYS A 69 9.42 0.23 -4.05
CA LYS A 69 10.41 0.89 -3.19
C LYS A 69 10.76 0.04 -1.97
N VAL A 70 11.08 -1.24 -2.21
CA VAL A 70 11.31 -2.26 -1.16
C VAL A 70 12.44 -1.87 -0.20
N TYR A 71 13.46 -1.18 -0.70
CA TYR A 71 14.58 -0.64 0.08
C TYR A 71 14.18 0.43 1.12
N LYS A 72 12.91 0.86 1.15
CA LYS A 72 12.37 1.72 2.22
C LYS A 72 11.93 0.95 3.45
N VAL A 73 11.76 -0.36 3.32
CA VAL A 73 11.23 -1.24 4.38
C VAL A 73 12.14 -2.45 4.63
N LEU A 74 13.00 -2.81 3.67
CA LEU A 74 13.97 -3.88 3.79
C LEU A 74 15.38 -3.28 3.87
N ASP A 75 16.06 -3.53 4.98
CA ASP A 75 17.48 -3.23 5.17
C ASP A 75 18.38 -4.44 4.86
N ALA A 76 17.79 -5.63 4.66
CA ALA A 76 18.46 -6.89 4.37
C ALA A 76 17.57 -7.80 3.50
N PRO A 77 18.11 -8.87 2.87
CA PRO A 77 17.32 -9.83 2.11
C PRO A 77 16.19 -10.45 2.94
N PHE A 78 15.01 -10.59 2.31
CA PHE A 78 13.80 -11.10 2.92
C PHE A 78 13.60 -12.59 2.62
N HIS A 79 13.77 -13.44 3.62
CA HIS A 79 13.75 -14.91 3.45
C HIS A 79 12.36 -15.57 3.55
N GLY A 80 11.26 -14.81 3.53
CA GLY A 80 9.89 -15.35 3.51
C GLY A 80 9.35 -15.56 2.08
N ASN A 81 8.15 -16.14 1.95
CA ASN A 81 7.48 -16.18 0.64
C ASN A 81 7.14 -14.74 0.23
N ALA A 82 7.60 -14.32 -0.94
CA ALA A 82 7.52 -12.93 -1.34
C ALA A 82 7.04 -12.77 -2.78
N LEU A 83 6.31 -11.67 -3.00
CA LEU A 83 5.87 -11.21 -4.31
C LEU A 83 6.09 -9.71 -4.40
N LEU A 84 6.58 -9.23 -5.53
CA LEU A 84 6.79 -7.81 -5.78
C LEU A 84 5.70 -7.27 -6.71
N ILE A 85 4.95 -6.27 -6.26
CA ILE A 85 4.02 -5.54 -7.12
C ILE A 85 4.73 -4.34 -7.75
N SER A 86 4.72 -4.34 -9.08
CA SER A 86 5.24 -3.24 -9.87
C SER A 86 4.14 -2.64 -10.73
N ARG A 87 3.67 -1.43 -10.40
CA ARG A 87 2.69 -0.73 -11.24
C ARG A 87 3.40 -0.04 -12.41
N GLY A 88 2.80 -0.18 -13.60
CA GLY A 88 3.16 0.55 -14.80
C GLY A 88 2.96 2.06 -14.68
N SER A 89 3.52 2.77 -15.65
CA SER A 89 3.18 4.17 -15.93
C SER A 89 3.19 4.33 -17.45
N ALA A 90 2.95 5.52 -17.98
CA ALA A 90 3.10 5.76 -19.42
C ALA A 90 4.51 5.36 -19.94
N LYS A 91 5.54 5.43 -19.10
CA LYS A 91 6.93 5.02 -19.43
C LYS A 91 7.26 3.59 -18.99
N GLY A 92 6.30 2.84 -18.47
CA GLY A 92 6.50 1.56 -17.80
C GLY A 92 6.73 1.69 -16.29
N ALA A 93 6.97 0.57 -15.64
CA ALA A 93 7.22 0.44 -14.22
C ALA A 93 8.42 1.27 -13.76
N ASN A 94 8.32 1.85 -12.56
CA ASN A 94 9.33 2.73 -11.99
C ASN A 94 10.73 2.10 -11.93
N ILE A 95 10.81 0.83 -11.53
CA ILE A 95 12.07 0.10 -11.41
C ILE A 95 12.70 -0.23 -12.77
N VAL A 96 11.88 -0.37 -13.83
CA VAL A 96 12.36 -0.67 -15.19
C VAL A 96 13.01 0.56 -15.80
N TYR A 97 12.27 1.68 -15.90
CA TYR A 97 12.82 2.86 -16.58
C TYR A 97 13.94 3.55 -15.78
N ARG A 98 14.05 3.29 -14.47
CA ARG A 98 15.18 3.71 -13.64
C ARG A 98 16.37 2.75 -13.66
N ARG A 99 16.23 1.57 -14.29
CA ARG A 99 17.25 0.51 -14.30
C ARG A 99 17.60 0.04 -12.89
N GLU A 100 16.58 -0.12 -12.05
CA GLU A 100 16.68 -0.52 -10.64
C GLU A 100 16.15 -1.95 -10.42
N VAL A 101 15.87 -2.72 -11.47
CA VAL A 101 15.26 -4.07 -11.33
C VAL A 101 16.15 -4.99 -10.51
N GLY A 102 17.42 -5.19 -10.90
CA GLY A 102 18.36 -6.00 -10.11
C GLY A 102 18.56 -5.49 -8.67
N GLU A 103 18.59 -4.17 -8.48
CA GLU A 103 18.73 -3.53 -7.15
C GLU A 103 17.53 -3.78 -6.23
N VAL A 104 16.34 -3.96 -6.79
CA VAL A 104 15.13 -4.27 -6.03
C VAL A 104 14.97 -5.77 -5.83
N VAL A 105 15.24 -6.57 -6.88
CA VAL A 105 15.09 -8.03 -6.85
C VAL A 105 16.10 -8.70 -5.92
N LYS A 106 17.30 -8.14 -5.73
CA LYS A 106 18.32 -8.70 -4.80
C LYS A 106 17.85 -8.82 -3.34
N PHE A 107 16.79 -8.10 -2.95
CA PHE A 107 16.18 -8.25 -1.63
C PHE A 107 15.35 -9.53 -1.48
N PHE A 108 15.10 -10.27 -2.55
CA PHE A 108 14.29 -11.47 -2.56
C PHE A 108 15.12 -12.68 -3.01
N PRO A 109 15.58 -13.53 -2.07
CA PRO A 109 16.25 -14.79 -2.39
C PRO A 109 15.38 -15.66 -3.30
N GLN A 110 16.03 -16.31 -4.27
CA GLN A 110 15.34 -17.01 -5.36
C GLN A 110 14.51 -18.20 -4.88
N GLU A 111 14.75 -18.74 -3.69
CA GLU A 111 14.10 -19.96 -3.21
C GLU A 111 12.64 -19.73 -2.81
N ARG A 112 12.27 -18.48 -2.50
CA ARG A 112 10.94 -18.12 -1.99
C ARG A 112 10.31 -16.90 -2.65
N PHE A 113 10.99 -16.34 -3.65
CA PHE A 113 10.45 -15.25 -4.44
C PHE A 113 9.58 -15.80 -5.58
N LEU A 114 8.28 -15.49 -5.52
CA LEU A 114 7.32 -15.92 -6.54
C LEU A 114 7.53 -15.16 -7.86
N GLY A 115 7.95 -13.89 -7.78
CA GLY A 115 8.22 -13.04 -8.92
C GLY A 115 7.59 -11.66 -8.81
N ILE A 116 7.49 -11.00 -9.97
CA ILE A 116 6.90 -9.68 -10.14
C ILE A 116 5.47 -9.82 -10.66
N MET A 117 4.54 -9.22 -9.95
CA MET A 117 3.20 -8.94 -10.44
C MET A 117 3.19 -7.53 -11.02
N ASN A 118 3.24 -7.44 -12.34
CA ASN A 118 3.18 -6.17 -13.04
C ASN A 118 1.73 -5.78 -13.29
N ILE A 119 1.32 -4.62 -12.76
CA ILE A 119 -0.08 -4.17 -12.80
C ILE A 119 -0.23 -2.87 -13.58
N ARG A 120 -1.41 -2.67 -14.16
CA ARG A 120 -1.89 -1.36 -14.61
C ARG A 120 -3.25 -1.05 -14.02
N LEU A 121 -3.50 0.21 -13.67
CA LEU A 121 -4.80 0.69 -13.20
C LEU A 121 -5.50 1.60 -14.23
N ASN A 122 -4.75 2.07 -15.23
CA ASN A 122 -5.25 2.88 -16.34
C ASN A 122 -4.74 2.31 -17.67
N ALA A 123 -5.51 2.48 -18.76
CA ALA A 123 -5.20 1.91 -20.06
C ALA A 123 -3.89 2.47 -20.67
N GLU A 124 -3.52 3.70 -20.32
CA GLU A 124 -2.29 4.37 -20.75
C GLU A 124 -1.04 3.85 -20.03
N GLU A 125 -1.21 3.07 -18.95
CA GLU A 125 -0.09 2.50 -18.22
C GLU A 125 0.45 1.26 -18.95
N LYS A 126 1.74 1.28 -19.21
CA LYS A 126 2.44 0.18 -19.86
C LYS A 126 2.65 -0.99 -18.88
N LEU A 127 2.17 -2.16 -19.28
CA LEU A 127 2.63 -3.43 -18.76
C LEU A 127 3.96 -3.79 -19.43
N ASN A 128 5.00 -3.99 -18.63
CA ASN A 128 6.33 -4.34 -19.07
C ASN A 128 6.48 -5.84 -19.30
N THR A 129 7.25 -6.21 -20.30
CA THR A 129 7.57 -7.62 -20.58
C THR A 129 8.54 -8.19 -19.53
N ALA A 130 8.62 -9.52 -19.39
CA ALA A 130 9.60 -10.15 -18.50
C ALA A 130 11.05 -9.78 -18.86
N ALA A 131 11.36 -9.61 -20.15
CA ALA A 131 12.67 -9.17 -20.61
C ALA A 131 13.04 -7.76 -20.11
N GLU A 132 12.07 -6.85 -20.03
CA GLU A 132 12.27 -5.51 -19.44
C GLU A 132 12.48 -5.56 -17.92
N PHE A 133 12.03 -6.63 -17.26
CA PHE A 133 12.34 -6.95 -15.86
C PHE A 133 13.56 -7.88 -15.72
N GLU A 134 14.52 -7.81 -16.63
CA GLU A 134 15.77 -8.59 -16.58
C GLU A 134 15.50 -10.12 -16.51
N ASN A 135 14.41 -10.58 -17.14
CA ASN A 135 13.93 -11.96 -17.12
C ASN A 135 13.53 -12.49 -15.74
N THR A 136 13.25 -11.60 -14.78
CA THR A 136 12.63 -11.98 -13.52
C THR A 136 11.25 -12.59 -13.80
N PRO A 137 10.86 -13.70 -13.13
CA PRO A 137 9.53 -14.29 -13.28
C PRO A 137 8.45 -13.22 -13.12
N THR A 138 7.64 -13.02 -14.16
CA THR A 138 6.70 -11.90 -14.22
C THR A 138 5.34 -12.37 -14.70
N GLY A 139 4.29 -11.97 -13.97
CA GLY A 139 2.90 -12.06 -14.38
C GLY A 139 2.29 -10.66 -14.52
N HIS A 140 1.19 -10.58 -15.25
CA HIS A 140 0.49 -9.35 -15.57
C HIS A 140 -0.92 -9.34 -14.98
N LEU A 141 -1.33 -8.20 -14.44
CA LEU A 141 -2.71 -7.95 -14.04
C LEU A 141 -3.18 -6.60 -14.58
N ASP A 142 -4.23 -6.66 -15.38
CA ASP A 142 -4.93 -5.47 -15.85
C ASP A 142 -6.11 -5.13 -14.94
N LEU A 143 -6.02 -4.00 -14.25
CA LEU A 143 -7.09 -3.44 -13.42
C LEU A 143 -7.60 -2.11 -14.01
N SER A 144 -7.42 -1.89 -15.30
CA SER A 144 -7.94 -0.69 -15.98
C SER A 144 -9.44 -0.59 -15.77
N GLY A 145 -9.89 0.52 -15.20
CA GLY A 145 -11.30 0.76 -14.92
C GLY A 145 -11.84 0.15 -13.63
N PHE A 146 -11.06 -0.66 -12.92
CA PHE A 146 -11.50 -1.38 -11.72
C PHE A 146 -12.06 -0.48 -10.61
N CYS A 147 -11.53 0.75 -10.49
CA CYS A 147 -11.95 1.71 -9.46
C CYS A 147 -12.86 2.83 -9.99
N ASN A 148 -13.22 2.84 -11.27
CA ASN A 148 -13.85 4.02 -11.92
C ASN A 148 -15.21 4.38 -11.35
N ASP A 149 -15.99 3.39 -10.89
CA ASP A 149 -17.38 3.61 -10.47
C ASP A 149 -17.51 4.31 -9.11
N PHE A 150 -16.43 4.38 -8.32
CA PHE A 150 -16.49 4.88 -6.95
C PHE A 150 -15.32 5.76 -6.51
N TYR A 151 -14.19 5.74 -7.23
CA TYR A 151 -13.03 6.52 -6.84
C TYR A 151 -13.20 7.99 -7.26
N PRO A 152 -12.69 8.98 -6.48
CA PRO A 152 -12.92 10.39 -6.78
C PRO A 152 -12.48 10.79 -8.19
N GLU A 153 -13.36 11.55 -8.87
CA GLU A 153 -13.08 12.17 -10.17
C GLU A 153 -11.78 13.00 -10.08
N ASP A 154 -10.92 12.89 -11.10
CA ASP A 154 -9.56 13.49 -11.17
C ASP A 154 -8.49 12.94 -10.20
N LYS A 155 -8.76 11.85 -9.50
CA LYS A 155 -7.77 11.15 -8.67
C LYS A 155 -7.45 9.78 -9.23
N VAL A 156 -6.24 9.32 -8.91
CA VAL A 156 -5.78 7.97 -9.27
C VAL A 156 -5.61 7.14 -8.00
N PRO A 157 -6.08 5.89 -7.95
CA PRO A 157 -5.86 5.01 -6.79
C PRO A 157 -4.37 4.68 -6.62
N THR A 158 -3.93 4.49 -5.38
CA THR A 158 -2.62 3.89 -5.08
C THR A 158 -2.65 2.40 -5.40
N SER A 159 -1.48 1.83 -5.77
CA SER A 159 -1.38 0.38 -6.04
C SER A 159 -1.77 -0.46 -4.83
N GLY A 160 -1.40 -0.02 -3.63
CA GLY A 160 -1.74 -0.74 -2.40
C GLY A 160 -3.24 -0.79 -2.15
N PHE A 161 -3.94 0.34 -2.35
CA PHE A 161 -5.39 0.41 -2.24
C PHE A 161 -6.09 -0.49 -3.27
N ALA A 162 -5.74 -0.36 -4.55
CA ALA A 162 -6.36 -1.13 -5.62
C ALA A 162 -6.17 -2.65 -5.44
N ILE A 163 -4.98 -3.08 -5.02
CA ILE A 163 -4.69 -4.50 -4.79
C ILE A 163 -5.41 -5.03 -3.55
N ALA A 164 -5.51 -4.24 -2.46
CA ALA A 164 -6.29 -4.64 -1.29
C ALA A 164 -7.76 -4.91 -1.65
N LEU A 165 -8.34 -4.03 -2.46
CA LEU A 165 -9.72 -4.18 -2.95
C LEU A 165 -9.85 -5.40 -3.88
N TRP A 166 -8.99 -5.51 -4.89
CA TRP A 166 -9.02 -6.63 -5.83
C TRP A 166 -8.85 -7.99 -5.13
N LEU A 167 -7.88 -8.11 -4.21
CA LEU A 167 -7.71 -9.35 -3.42
C LEU A 167 -8.96 -9.68 -2.60
N SER A 168 -9.63 -8.67 -2.04
CA SER A 168 -10.85 -8.88 -1.24
C SER A 168 -12.03 -9.41 -2.08
N ASP A 169 -12.07 -9.08 -3.37
CA ASP A 169 -13.11 -9.56 -4.29
C ASP A 169 -12.86 -10.99 -4.79
N LEU A 170 -11.62 -11.50 -4.70
CA LEU A 170 -11.27 -12.88 -5.04
C LEU A 170 -11.84 -13.93 -4.07
N LYS A 171 -12.37 -13.51 -2.91
CA LYS A 171 -12.94 -14.38 -1.87
C LYS A 171 -12.00 -15.54 -1.50
N LEU A 172 -10.74 -15.20 -1.25
CA LEU A 172 -9.69 -16.16 -0.90
C LEU A 172 -10.02 -16.86 0.44
N PRO A 173 -9.60 -18.13 0.63
CA PRO A 173 -9.73 -18.80 1.92
C PRO A 173 -8.82 -18.19 3.01
N GLY A 174 -7.68 -17.61 2.60
CA GLY A 174 -6.72 -16.96 3.48
C GLY A 174 -7.09 -15.52 3.85
N THR A 175 -6.44 -14.99 4.88
CA THR A 175 -6.69 -13.63 5.37
C THR A 175 -5.84 -12.59 4.63
N ILE A 176 -6.46 -11.52 4.15
CA ILE A 176 -5.75 -10.37 3.58
C ILE A 176 -5.41 -9.41 4.73
N VAL A 177 -4.13 -9.06 4.87
CA VAL A 177 -3.62 -8.23 5.95
C VAL A 177 -2.92 -7.00 5.38
N LEU A 178 -3.24 -5.83 5.90
CA LEU A 178 -2.54 -4.58 5.59
C LEU A 178 -1.54 -4.22 6.69
N ALA A 179 -0.26 -4.13 6.37
CA ALA A 179 0.80 -3.70 7.28
C ALA A 179 1.40 -2.36 6.82
N GLY A 180 1.42 -1.36 7.70
CA GLY A 180 1.97 -0.02 7.39
C GLY A 180 1.06 0.88 6.57
N PHE A 181 -0.19 0.48 6.28
CA PHE A 181 -1.20 1.29 5.57
C PHE A 181 -1.79 2.40 6.45
N SER A 182 -0.96 3.09 7.22
CA SER A 182 -1.41 4.20 8.06
C SER A 182 -1.41 5.51 7.27
N ALA A 183 -2.38 6.39 7.52
CA ALA A 183 -2.42 7.75 7.00
C ALA A 183 -1.31 8.66 7.57
N ARG A 184 -0.36 8.12 8.35
CA ARG A 184 0.70 8.91 8.99
C ARG A 184 1.77 9.23 7.96
N ARG A 185 2.00 10.54 7.78
CA ARG A 185 2.98 11.10 6.85
C ARG A 185 4.39 10.72 7.31
N SER A 186 5.15 9.99 6.48
CA SER A 186 6.60 9.92 6.67
C SER A 186 7.20 11.30 6.41
N GLN A 187 8.03 11.83 7.31
CA GLN A 187 8.60 13.18 7.18
C GLN A 187 9.52 13.34 5.95
N GLN A 188 9.95 12.25 5.33
CA GLN A 188 11.04 12.24 4.34
C GLN A 188 10.61 12.33 2.87
N TRP A 189 9.31 12.21 2.53
CA TRP A 189 8.90 12.01 1.12
C TRP A 189 7.86 13.01 0.63
N LYS A 190 8.17 13.66 -0.51
CA LYS A 190 7.32 14.66 -1.17
C LYS A 190 5.95 14.10 -1.52
N VAL A 191 4.92 14.86 -1.17
CA VAL A 191 3.52 14.62 -1.50
C VAL A 191 3.31 14.81 -3.01
N VAL A 192 2.63 13.87 -3.64
CA VAL A 192 2.05 14.06 -4.98
C VAL A 192 0.54 14.05 -4.79
N SER A 193 -0.14 15.16 -5.07
CA SER A 193 -1.59 15.39 -4.84
C SER A 193 -2.52 14.59 -5.77
N VAL A 194 -1.98 13.57 -6.45
CA VAL A 194 -2.64 12.76 -7.48
C VAL A 194 -3.54 11.68 -6.87
N HIS A 195 -3.35 11.33 -5.60
CA HIS A 195 -4.13 10.32 -4.88
C HIS A 195 -5.03 10.98 -3.82
N ASP A 196 -6.16 10.36 -3.50
CA ASP A 196 -6.99 10.73 -2.35
C ASP A 196 -6.77 9.72 -1.20
N TRP A 197 -5.71 9.95 -0.43
CA TRP A 197 -5.39 9.07 0.70
C TRP A 197 -6.46 9.08 1.79
N SER A 198 -7.22 10.16 1.94
CA SER A 198 -8.30 10.22 2.92
C SER A 198 -9.43 9.27 2.51
N PHE A 199 -9.84 9.33 1.25
CA PHE A 199 -10.82 8.41 0.68
C PHE A 199 -10.38 6.95 0.82
N GLU A 200 -9.15 6.63 0.40
CA GLU A 200 -8.61 5.27 0.51
C GLU A 200 -8.63 4.76 1.96
N GLN A 201 -8.26 5.61 2.92
CA GLN A 201 -8.22 5.24 4.33
C GLN A 201 -9.62 5.02 4.93
N VAL A 202 -10.61 5.83 4.54
CA VAL A 202 -12.01 5.60 4.91
C VAL A 202 -12.48 4.26 4.36
N PHE A 203 -12.21 4.00 3.08
CA PHE A 203 -12.63 2.78 2.40
C PHE A 203 -12.01 1.52 3.03
N LEU A 204 -10.69 1.52 3.25
CA LEU A 204 -9.99 0.38 3.89
C LEU A 204 -10.49 0.13 5.32
N ARG A 205 -10.84 1.19 6.07
CA ARG A 205 -11.44 1.03 7.41
C ARG A 205 -12.83 0.39 7.35
N LEU A 206 -13.65 0.72 6.35
CA LEU A 206 -14.95 0.07 6.15
C LEU A 206 -14.76 -1.42 5.83
N PHE A 207 -13.82 -1.77 4.95
CA PHE A 207 -13.50 -3.17 4.68
C PHE A 207 -12.96 -3.93 5.87
N ALA A 208 -12.12 -3.30 6.69
CA ALA A 208 -11.67 -3.93 7.92
C ALA A 208 -12.83 -4.20 8.90
N ARG A 209 -13.80 -3.29 8.99
CA ARG A 209 -15.02 -3.49 9.80
C ARG A 209 -15.94 -4.57 9.24
N MET A 210 -15.98 -4.73 7.93
CA MET A 210 -16.73 -5.81 7.26
C MET A 210 -16.02 -7.17 7.33
N GLY A 211 -14.81 -7.25 7.90
CA GLY A 211 -14.01 -8.47 7.94
C GLY A 211 -13.43 -8.90 6.59
N LYS A 212 -13.50 -8.04 5.56
CA LYS A 212 -12.94 -8.34 4.23
C LYS A 212 -11.40 -8.28 4.21
N ILE A 213 -10.83 -7.47 5.09
CA ILE A 213 -9.38 -7.34 5.29
C ILE A 213 -9.10 -7.20 6.79
N SER A 214 -7.86 -7.45 7.19
CA SER A 214 -7.34 -7.16 8.52
C SER A 214 -6.28 -6.08 8.45
N VAL A 215 -6.15 -5.27 9.50
CA VAL A 215 -5.07 -4.28 9.63
C VAL A 215 -4.10 -4.77 10.70
N HIS A 216 -2.83 -4.98 10.34
CA HIS A 216 -1.80 -5.32 11.31
C HIS A 216 -1.60 -4.15 12.29
N GLY A 217 -1.53 -4.46 13.58
CA GLY A 217 -1.63 -3.46 14.66
C GLY A 217 -3.06 -3.04 15.01
N GLY A 218 -4.06 -3.55 14.29
CA GLY A 218 -5.48 -3.32 14.52
C GLY A 218 -6.01 -2.01 13.93
N VAL A 219 -7.34 -1.88 13.92
CA VAL A 219 -8.01 -0.62 13.59
C VAL A 219 -8.16 0.19 14.88
N SER A 220 -7.73 1.46 14.87
CA SER A 220 -7.94 2.36 16.01
C SER A 220 -9.39 2.32 16.46
N ARG A 221 -9.61 2.20 17.77
CA ARG A 221 -10.96 2.31 18.34
C ARG A 221 -11.57 3.65 17.91
N ASN A 222 -12.83 3.61 17.49
CA ASN A 222 -13.58 4.82 17.22
C ASN A 222 -13.88 5.50 18.56
N ALA A 223 -13.14 6.55 18.89
CA ALA A 223 -13.31 7.32 20.13
C ALA A 223 -14.74 7.86 20.30
N TYR A 224 -15.46 8.03 19.18
CA TYR A 224 -16.83 8.52 19.14
C TYR A 224 -17.88 7.40 19.17
N ALA A 225 -17.50 6.11 19.24
CA ALA A 225 -18.46 5.01 19.22
C ALA A 225 -19.46 5.04 20.39
N ALA A 226 -19.08 5.65 21.52
CA ALA A 226 -19.96 5.82 22.67
C ALA A 226 -21.10 6.83 22.41
N LEU A 227 -20.96 7.73 21.42
CA LEU A 227 -21.98 8.74 21.14
C LEU A 227 -23.30 8.13 20.67
N ALA A 228 -23.25 7.12 19.80
CA ALA A 228 -24.46 6.43 19.34
C ALA A 228 -25.20 5.72 20.49
N LYS A 229 -24.48 5.25 21.52
CA LYS A 229 -25.09 4.69 22.73
C LYS A 229 -25.67 5.76 23.66
N ARG A 230 -25.04 6.93 23.69
CA ARG A 230 -25.45 8.05 24.56
C ARG A 230 -26.64 8.82 24.01
N PHE A 231 -26.77 8.89 22.69
CA PHE A 231 -27.83 9.59 21.97
C PHE A 231 -28.59 8.62 21.06
N PRO A 232 -29.35 7.67 21.63
CA PRO A 232 -30.05 6.65 20.84
C PRO A 232 -31.14 7.23 19.94
N ASP A 233 -31.67 8.41 20.28
CA ASP A 233 -32.72 9.08 19.53
C ASP A 233 -32.20 9.86 18.30
N ILE A 234 -30.87 10.01 18.15
CA ILE A 234 -30.25 10.70 17.02
C ILE A 234 -29.71 9.65 16.03
N PRO A 235 -30.06 9.72 14.73
CA PRO A 235 -29.52 8.82 13.73
C PRO A 235 -28.00 8.83 13.70
N SER A 236 -27.37 7.66 13.51
CA SER A 236 -25.91 7.56 13.45
C SER A 236 -25.28 8.37 12.31
N SER A 237 -26.03 8.61 11.23
CA SER A 237 -25.64 9.51 10.14
C SER A 237 -25.51 10.96 10.60
N GLU A 238 -26.49 11.48 11.37
CA GLU A 238 -26.45 12.84 11.92
C GLU A 238 -25.33 13.01 12.95
N ILE A 239 -25.11 12.02 13.82
CA ILE A 239 -23.96 12.01 14.74
C ILE A 239 -22.65 12.08 13.94
N SER A 240 -22.56 11.34 12.83
CA SER A 240 -21.38 11.34 11.96
C SER A 240 -21.17 12.67 11.25
N MET A 241 -22.24 13.33 10.79
CA MET A 241 -22.18 14.67 10.20
C MET A 241 -21.72 15.71 11.22
N ALA A 242 -22.27 15.71 12.44
CA ALA A 242 -21.84 16.61 13.50
C ALA A 242 -20.34 16.43 13.85
N ILE A 243 -19.86 15.18 13.88
CA ILE A 243 -18.41 14.90 14.03
C ILE A 243 -17.62 15.47 12.84
N ALA A 244 -18.10 15.26 11.61
CA ALA A 244 -17.44 15.75 10.41
C ALA A 244 -17.34 17.28 10.39
N ASP A 245 -18.40 18.00 10.78
CA ASP A 245 -18.43 19.46 10.88
C ASP A 245 -17.38 19.97 11.86
N VAL A 246 -17.36 19.44 13.09
CA VAL A 246 -16.37 19.82 14.12
C VAL A 246 -14.95 19.49 13.68
N LEU A 247 -14.72 18.33 13.04
CA LEU A 247 -13.39 17.98 12.53
C LEU A 247 -12.96 18.90 11.37
N SER A 248 -13.88 19.24 10.47
CA SER A 248 -13.66 20.15 9.34
C SER A 248 -13.27 21.54 9.83
N GLU A 249 -14.01 22.08 10.80
CA GLU A 249 -13.70 23.37 11.43
C GLU A 249 -12.32 23.37 12.09
N ARG A 250 -11.99 22.32 12.86
CA ARG A 250 -10.67 22.18 13.49
C ARG A 250 -9.55 22.08 12.46
N LEU A 251 -9.76 21.37 11.35
CA LEU A 251 -8.81 21.29 10.24
C LEU A 251 -8.63 22.66 9.55
N GLY A 252 -9.71 23.40 9.33
CA GLY A 252 -9.67 24.77 8.80
C GLY A 252 -8.84 25.69 9.70
N ASN A 253 -9.09 25.65 11.01
CA ASN A 253 -8.34 26.43 11.99
C ASN A 253 -6.85 26.03 12.04
N ALA A 254 -6.55 24.73 11.95
CA ALA A 254 -5.17 24.25 11.89
C ALA A 254 -4.45 24.70 10.61
N ASN A 255 -5.12 24.65 9.46
CA ASN A 255 -4.55 25.14 8.20
C ASN A 255 -4.26 26.65 8.26
N ALA A 256 -5.16 27.45 8.83
CA ALA A 256 -4.93 28.88 9.02
C ALA A 256 -3.69 29.18 9.88
N GLU A 257 -3.46 28.41 10.95
CA GLU A 257 -2.24 28.54 11.77
C GLU A 257 -0.98 28.07 11.03
N ILE A 258 -1.09 27.01 10.21
CA ILE A 258 0.00 26.57 9.34
C ILE A 258 0.35 27.65 8.30
N ASP A 259 -0.63 28.31 7.70
CA ASP A 259 -0.40 29.40 6.74
C ASP A 259 0.26 30.62 7.41
N LYS A 260 -0.12 30.94 8.65
CA LYS A 260 0.58 31.95 9.46
C LYS A 260 2.04 31.55 9.70
N LEU A 261 2.31 30.31 10.08
CA LEU A 261 3.68 29.81 10.27
C LEU A 261 4.49 29.89 8.96
N ILE A 262 3.92 29.45 7.84
CA ILE A 262 4.57 29.50 6.53
C ILE A 262 4.90 30.95 6.15
N SER A 263 3.95 31.88 6.32
CA SER A 263 4.16 33.30 6.03
C SER A 263 5.26 33.92 6.89
N LEU A 264 5.32 33.59 8.18
CA LEU A 264 6.40 34.01 9.08
C LEU A 264 7.78 33.47 8.63
N THR A 265 7.85 32.19 8.23
CA THR A 265 9.10 31.64 7.68
C THR A 265 9.51 32.24 6.34
N ASN A 266 8.55 32.64 5.49
CA ASN A 266 8.85 33.34 4.23
C ASN A 266 9.45 34.72 4.50
N VAL A 267 8.93 35.47 5.47
CA VAL A 267 9.52 36.76 5.89
C VAL A 267 10.96 36.59 6.39
N ILE A 268 11.23 35.57 7.19
CA ILE A 268 12.60 35.24 7.65
C ILE A 268 13.50 34.89 6.46
N ARG A 269 13.00 34.12 5.50
CA ARG A 269 13.74 33.71 4.30
C ARG A 269 14.01 34.90 3.36
N ASP A 270 13.08 35.83 3.25
CA ASP A 270 13.21 37.04 2.44
C ASP A 270 14.22 38.01 3.07
N ILE A 271 14.21 38.13 4.40
CA ILE A 271 15.23 38.87 5.16
C ILE A 271 16.62 38.21 4.98
N ASP A 272 16.74 36.89 5.12
CA ASP A 272 18.01 36.18 4.94
C ASP A 272 18.53 36.31 3.48
N ASN A 273 17.65 36.21 2.48
CA ASN A 273 17.99 36.42 1.08
C ASN A 273 18.40 37.88 0.79
N PHE A 274 17.76 38.85 1.43
CA PHE A 274 18.12 40.26 1.34
C PHE A 274 19.50 40.53 1.96
N PHE A 275 19.79 39.98 3.16
CA PHE A 275 21.11 40.07 3.79
C PHE A 275 22.21 39.34 2.98
N ARG A 276 21.90 38.20 2.37
CA ARG A 276 22.83 37.51 1.46
C ARG A 276 23.12 38.31 0.19
N ARG A 277 22.13 39.03 -0.35
CA ARG A 277 22.31 39.93 -1.50
C ARG A 277 23.05 41.21 -1.13
N LEU A 278 22.89 41.67 0.12
CA LEU A 278 23.60 42.82 0.66
C LEU A 278 25.02 42.53 1.14
N ARG A 279 25.44 41.26 1.28
CA ARG A 279 26.86 40.93 1.48
C ARG A 279 27.62 41.33 0.21
N PRO A 280 28.38 42.44 0.21
CA PRO A 280 29.09 42.89 -0.97
C PRO A 280 30.29 41.98 -1.20
N ARG A 281 30.78 41.95 -2.44
CA ARG A 281 32.06 41.34 -2.87
C ARG A 281 33.27 41.99 -2.18
N LEU A 282 33.38 41.87 -0.86
CA LEU A 282 34.54 42.34 -0.06
C LEU A 282 35.54 41.22 0.25
N LEU A 283 35.34 40.02 -0.31
CA LEU A 283 36.31 38.93 -0.30
C LEU A 283 36.80 38.63 -1.73
N LYS A 284 37.36 39.65 -2.38
CA LYS A 284 38.36 39.48 -3.46
C LYS A 284 39.40 40.60 -3.37
N ARG A 285 40.36 40.41 -2.46
CA ARG A 285 41.74 40.93 -2.42
C ARG A 285 42.48 39.92 -1.53
N ARG A 286 43.57 39.27 -1.90
CA ARG A 286 44.64 39.51 -2.87
C ARG A 286 44.94 38.20 -3.59
#